data_AF-A0A831T9C7-F1
#
_entry.id   AF-A0A831T9C7-F1
#
_cell.length_a   1.000
_cell.length_b   1.000
_cell.length_c   1.000
_cell.angle_alpha   90.00
_cell.angle_beta   90.00
_cell.angle_gamma   90.00
#
_symmetry.space_group_name_H-M   'P 1'
#
loop_
_entity.id
_entity.type
_entity.pdbx_description
1 polymer ?
#
loop_
_entity_poly.entity_id
_entity_poly.type
_entity_poly.pdbx_seq_one_letter_code
_entity_poly.pdbx_strand_id
1 'polypeptide(L)'
;MSEQVTIHISEHVAQRAAQVASRNNRRIEDVLSEWLDQAATELPVDDLPDSEVLALTELRLTPEEQAELSDLLVYNREGTLDAEGRRRLDNLMRVYEQKLLRKAQALRVAVERGLREPLQS
;
A
#
# COMPACT_ATOMS: atom_id res chain seq x y z
N MET A 1 0.04 -11.34 8.85
CA MET A 1 -0.72 -11.92 9.99
C MET A 1 -2.16 -11.45 9.84
N SER A 2 -3.15 -12.28 10.14
CA SER A 2 -4.58 -11.92 10.04
C SER A 2 -5.20 -11.95 11.44
N GLU A 3 -5.82 -10.85 11.85
CA GLU A 3 -6.54 -10.73 13.13
C GLU A 3 -8.04 -10.53 12.82
N GLN A 4 -8.92 -11.17 13.61
CA GLN A 4 -10.36 -11.08 13.41
C GLN A 4 -10.98 -10.12 14.43
N VAL A 5 -11.52 -9.00 13.94
CA VAL A 5 -12.17 -7.97 14.75
C VAL A 5 -13.61 -7.78 14.29
N THR A 6 -14.56 -7.76 15.23
CA THR A 6 -15.97 -7.44 14.95
C THR A 6 -16.20 -5.95 15.19
N ILE A 7 -16.58 -5.23 14.14
CA ILE A 7 -16.85 -3.79 14.17
C ILE A 7 -18.32 -3.50 13.85
N HIS A 8 -18.88 -2.47 14.50
CA HIS A 8 -20.19 -1.95 14.13
C HIS A 8 -19.98 -0.82 13.11
N ILE A 9 -20.50 -0.99 11.90
CA ILE A 9 -20.44 0.02 10.83
C ILE A 9 -21.77 0.74 10.69
N SER A 10 -21.74 1.95 10.14
CA SER A 10 -22.96 2.68 9.83
C SER A 10 -23.73 2.01 8.68
N GLU A 11 -25.05 2.16 8.69
CA GLU A 11 -25.92 1.55 7.67
C GLU A 11 -25.56 1.99 6.25
N HIS A 12 -25.18 3.26 6.08
CA HIS A 12 -24.75 3.80 4.79
C HIS A 12 -23.48 3.09 4.26
N VAL A 13 -22.51 2.77 5.12
CA VAL A 13 -21.30 2.03 4.72
C VAL A 13 -21.65 0.60 4.32
N ALA A 14 -22.50 -0.07 5.09
CA ALA A 14 -22.96 -1.43 4.78
C ALA A 14 -23.70 -1.49 3.42
N GLN A 15 -24.60 -0.55 3.17
CA GLN A 15 -25.35 -0.49 1.91
C GLN A 15 -24.43 -0.25 0.70
N ARG A 16 -23.47 0.67 0.82
CA ARG A 16 -22.51 0.92 -0.26
C ARG A 16 -21.61 -0.29 -0.54
N ALA A 17 -21.10 -0.94 0.51
CA ALA A 17 -20.28 -2.14 0.35
C ALA A 17 -21.07 -3.26 -0.35
N ALA A 18 -22.34 -3.47 0.02
CA ALA A 18 -23.22 -4.44 -0.63
C ALA A 18 -23.49 -4.12 -2.12
N GLN A 19 -23.66 -2.84 -2.47
CA GLN A 19 -23.81 -2.43 -3.87
C GLN A 19 -22.56 -2.69 -4.70
N VAL A 20 -21.36 -2.43 -4.14
CA VAL A 20 -20.09 -2.69 -4.83
C VAL A 20 -19.83 -4.20 -4.95
N ALA A 21 -20.11 -4.96 -3.89
CA ALA A 21 -19.99 -6.41 -3.86
C ALA A 21 -20.88 -7.08 -4.92
N SER A 22 -22.17 -6.70 -4.97
CA SER A 22 -23.13 -7.24 -5.95
C SER A 22 -22.78 -6.92 -7.40
N ARG A 23 -22.27 -5.72 -7.68
CA ARG A 23 -21.84 -5.34 -9.04
C ARG A 23 -20.63 -6.13 -9.54
N ASN A 24 -19.75 -6.54 -8.64
CA ASN A 24 -18.50 -7.23 -8.98
C ASN A 24 -18.56 -8.75 -8.68
N ASN A 25 -19.73 -9.27 -8.28
CA ASN A 25 -19.93 -10.65 -7.84
C ASN A 25 -18.92 -11.09 -6.75
N ARG A 26 -18.58 -10.18 -5.84
CA ARG A 26 -17.67 -10.38 -4.72
C ARG A 26 -18.45 -10.46 -3.41
N ARG A 27 -17.81 -10.98 -2.35
CA ARG A 27 -18.41 -10.94 -1.02
C ARG A 27 -18.27 -9.54 -0.41
N ILE A 28 -19.17 -9.18 0.49
CA ILE A 28 -19.15 -7.87 1.15
C ILE A 28 -17.92 -7.68 2.04
N GLU A 29 -17.45 -8.76 2.68
CA GLU A 29 -16.30 -8.75 3.56
C GLU A 29 -15.01 -8.44 2.79
N ASP A 30 -14.88 -8.92 1.55
CA ASP A 30 -13.72 -8.64 0.69
C ASP A 30 -13.65 -7.15 0.32
N VAL A 31 -14.80 -6.54 0.03
CA VAL A 31 -14.91 -5.10 -0.29
C VAL A 31 -14.60 -4.25 0.94
N LEU A 32 -15.14 -4.61 2.10
CA LEU A 32 -14.88 -3.91 3.36
C LEU A 32 -13.40 -4.02 3.77
N SER A 33 -12.78 -5.18 3.60
CA SER A 33 -11.36 -5.39 3.90
C SER A 33 -10.49 -4.52 3.00
N GLU A 34 -10.76 -4.46 1.70
CA GLU A 34 -10.04 -3.62 0.75
C GLU A 34 -10.15 -2.12 1.09
N TRP A 35 -11.33 -1.66 1.52
CA TRP A 35 -11.52 -0.28 1.96
C TRP A 35 -10.78 0.01 3.28
N LEU A 36 -10.78 -0.94 4.21
CA LEU A 36 -10.03 -0.81 5.46
C LEU A 36 -8.53 -0.82 5.21
N ASP A 37 -8.03 -1.64 4.30
CA ASP A 37 -6.62 -1.63 3.86
C ASP A 37 -6.26 -0.28 3.22
N GLN A 38 -7.14 0.27 2.40
CA GLN A 38 -6.92 1.59 1.80
C GLN A 38 -6.94 2.69 2.87
N ALA A 39 -7.89 2.67 3.82
CA ALA A 39 -7.95 3.64 4.91
C ALA A 39 -6.74 3.51 5.85
N ALA A 40 -6.32 2.29 6.17
CA ALA A 40 -5.05 2.00 6.84
C ALA A 40 -3.86 2.50 6.03
N THR A 41 -3.99 2.55 4.70
CA THR A 41 -3.01 3.14 3.79
C THR A 41 -3.00 4.68 3.81
N GLU A 42 -4.07 5.30 4.30
CA GLU A 42 -4.25 6.75 4.37
C GLU A 42 -4.04 7.33 5.78
N LEU A 43 -3.94 6.49 6.83
CA LEU A 43 -3.63 6.94 8.18
C LEU A 43 -2.30 7.72 8.22
N PRO A 44 -2.27 8.91 8.84
CA PRO A 44 -1.03 9.66 9.03
C PRO A 44 -0.01 8.83 9.80
N VAL A 45 1.23 8.82 9.31
CA VAL A 45 2.31 8.07 9.97
C VAL A 45 2.58 8.61 11.38
N ASP A 46 2.28 9.88 11.62
CA ASP A 46 2.39 10.56 12.91
C ASP A 46 1.46 9.98 14.00
N ASP A 47 0.39 9.28 13.63
CA ASP A 47 -0.57 8.67 14.57
C ASP A 47 -0.28 7.19 14.84
N LEU A 48 0.67 6.59 14.10
CA LEU A 48 1.01 5.18 14.23
C LEU A 48 1.88 4.93 15.48
N PRO A 49 1.79 3.74 16.11
CA PRO A 49 2.68 3.36 17.20
C PRO A 49 4.12 3.17 16.71
N ASP A 50 5.10 3.35 17.59
CA ASP A 50 6.52 3.34 17.26
C ASP A 50 6.97 2.06 16.52
N SER A 51 6.40 0.91 16.89
CA SER A 51 6.67 -0.38 16.22
C SER A 51 6.24 -0.38 14.76
N GLU A 52 5.11 0.24 14.44
CA GLU A 52 4.62 0.35 13.07
C GLU A 52 5.40 1.40 12.28
N VAL A 53 5.73 2.53 12.89
CA VAL A 53 6.63 3.54 12.28
C VAL A 53 7.96 2.88 11.91
N LEU A 54 8.58 2.12 12.82
CA LEU A 54 9.82 1.39 12.54
C LEU A 54 9.64 0.36 11.41
N ALA A 55 8.55 -0.40 11.39
CA ALA A 55 8.27 -1.33 10.30
C ALA A 55 8.16 -0.62 8.94
N LEU A 56 7.51 0.55 8.89
CA LEU A 56 7.39 1.35 7.68
C LEU A 56 8.74 1.91 7.20
N THR A 57 9.68 2.19 8.10
CA THR A 57 11.04 2.61 7.68
C THR A 57 11.79 1.52 6.92
N GLU A 58 11.42 0.25 7.08
CA GLU A 58 12.02 -0.88 6.37
C GLU A 58 11.20 -1.32 5.14
N LEU A 59 10.15 -0.58 4.76
CA LEU A 59 9.40 -0.83 3.54
C LEU A 59 10.32 -0.94 2.33
N ARG A 60 10.16 -2.03 1.59
CA ARG A 60 10.81 -2.33 0.31
C ARG A 60 9.81 -3.09 -0.57
N LEU A 61 10.02 -3.08 -1.88
CA LEU A 61 9.38 -4.06 -2.75
C LEU A 61 9.86 -5.46 -2.36
N THR A 62 9.00 -6.47 -2.56
CA THR A 62 9.48 -7.86 -2.41
C THR A 62 10.54 -8.14 -3.49
N PRO A 63 11.41 -9.14 -3.30
CA PRO A 63 12.39 -9.52 -4.33
C PRO A 63 11.73 -9.80 -5.69
N GLU A 64 10.54 -10.40 -5.69
CA GLU A 64 9.76 -10.70 -6.89
C GLU A 64 9.23 -9.41 -7.54
N GLU A 65 8.60 -8.52 -6.76
CA GLU A 65 8.13 -7.22 -7.26
C GLU A 65 9.29 -6.37 -7.81
N GLN A 66 10.44 -6.40 -7.16
CA GLN A 66 11.63 -5.64 -7.57
C GLN A 66 12.23 -6.19 -8.87
N ALA A 67 12.29 -7.52 -9.02
CA ALA A 67 12.73 -8.16 -10.26
C ALA A 67 11.77 -7.85 -11.40
N GLU A 68 10.47 -8.03 -11.17
CA GLU A 68 9.41 -7.72 -12.14
C GLU A 68 9.49 -6.25 -12.58
N LEU A 69 9.65 -5.31 -11.65
CA LEU A 69 9.79 -3.89 -11.96
C LEU A 69 11.03 -3.62 -12.83
N SER A 70 12.14 -4.26 -12.50
CA SER A 70 13.40 -4.08 -13.23
C SER A 70 13.25 -4.55 -14.68
N ASP A 71 12.66 -5.73 -14.88
CA ASP A 71 12.42 -6.30 -16.21
C ASP A 71 11.46 -5.45 -17.03
N LEU A 72 10.33 -5.04 -16.45
CA LEU A 72 9.35 -4.19 -17.13
C LEU A 72 9.94 -2.82 -17.53
N LEU A 73 10.81 -2.24 -16.70
CA LEU A 73 11.52 -0.99 -17.03
C LEU A 73 12.51 -1.18 -18.19
N VAL A 74 13.17 -2.33 -18.28
CA VAL A 74 14.04 -2.67 -19.42
C VAL A 74 13.22 -2.77 -20.71
N TYR A 75 12.15 -3.57 -20.72
CA TYR A 75 11.29 -3.71 -21.89
C TYR A 75 10.61 -2.41 -22.30
N ASN A 76 10.24 -1.55 -21.33
CA ASN A 76 9.69 -0.23 -21.61
C ASN A 76 10.73 0.68 -22.30
N ARG A 77 11.99 0.65 -21.86
CA ARG A 77 13.09 1.43 -22.47
C ARG A 77 13.39 0.95 -23.89
N GLU A 78 13.29 -0.35 -24.14
CA GLU A 78 13.49 -0.96 -25.46
C GLU A 78 12.27 -0.80 -26.38
N GLY A 79 11.14 -0.31 -25.88
CA GLY A 79 9.91 -0.13 -26.65
C GLY A 79 9.21 -1.46 -27.01
N THR A 80 9.61 -2.56 -26.38
CA THR A 80 9.07 -3.92 -26.62
C THR A 80 7.89 -4.26 -25.72
N LEU A 81 7.52 -3.36 -24.81
CA LEU A 81 6.44 -3.55 -23.86
C LEU A 81 5.06 -3.44 -24.53
N ASP A 82 4.29 -4.52 -24.45
CA ASP A 82 2.92 -4.61 -24.95
C ASP A 82 1.90 -3.89 -24.02
N ALA A 83 0.63 -3.91 -24.39
CA ALA A 83 -0.43 -3.23 -23.64
C ALA A 83 -0.70 -3.84 -22.24
N GLU A 84 -0.40 -5.12 -22.04
CA GLU A 84 -0.54 -5.77 -20.74
C GLU A 84 0.64 -5.42 -19.83
N GLY A 85 1.86 -5.51 -20.36
CA GLY A 85 3.09 -5.10 -19.69
C GLY A 85 3.06 -3.63 -19.27
N ARG A 86 2.53 -2.72 -20.09
CA ARG A 86 2.36 -1.30 -19.72
C ARG A 86 1.42 -1.13 -18.52
N ARG A 87 0.25 -1.77 -18.55
CA ARG A 87 -0.69 -1.75 -17.43
C ARG A 87 -0.06 -2.32 -16.15
N ARG A 88 0.73 -3.39 -16.30
CA ARG A 88 1.43 -4.01 -15.18
C ARG A 88 2.50 -3.09 -14.60
N LEU A 89 3.30 -2.46 -15.45
CA LEU A 89 4.32 -1.47 -15.07
C LEU A 89 3.68 -0.28 -14.35
N ASP A 90 2.59 0.27 -14.88
CA ASP A 90 1.88 1.40 -14.26
C ASP A 90 1.37 1.05 -12.85
N ASN A 91 0.80 -0.15 -12.68
CA ASN A 91 0.35 -0.63 -11.37
C ASN A 91 1.52 -0.80 -10.39
N LEU A 92 2.62 -1.39 -10.85
CA LEU A 92 3.79 -1.65 -10.02
C LEU A 92 4.51 -0.34 -9.62
N MET A 93 4.57 0.63 -10.53
CA MET A 93 5.07 1.98 -10.27
C MET A 93 4.23 2.70 -9.22
N ARG A 94 2.89 2.61 -9.29
CA ARG A 94 2.01 3.20 -8.27
C ARG A 94 2.28 2.62 -6.88
N VAL A 95 2.42 1.29 -6.78
CA VAL A 95 2.74 0.62 -5.50
C VAL A 95 4.12 1.05 -5.00
N TYR A 96 5.12 1.12 -5.89
CA TYR A 96 6.46 1.55 -5.56
C TYR A 96 6.48 2.98 -4.99
N GLU A 97 5.83 3.92 -5.67
CA GLU A 97 5.73 5.33 -5.24
C GLU A 97 5.04 5.47 -3.88
N GLN A 98 3.94 4.74 -3.67
CA GLN A 98 3.22 4.73 -2.39
C GLN A 98 4.10 4.20 -1.25
N LYS A 99 4.79 3.07 -1.47
CA LYS A 99 5.73 2.51 -0.48
C LYS A 99 6.86 3.47 -0.16
N LEU A 100 7.41 4.15 -1.18
CA LEU A 100 8.49 5.11 -1.02
C LEU A 100 8.05 6.35 -0.22
N LEU A 101 6.88 6.89 -0.52
CA LEU A 101 6.32 8.03 0.21
C LEU A 101 6.13 7.71 1.69
N ARG A 102 5.51 6.56 1.99
CA ARG A 102 5.31 6.12 3.37
C ARG A 102 6.60 5.88 4.12
N LYS A 103 7.59 5.28 3.46
CA LYS A 103 8.92 5.09 4.03
C LYS A 103 9.56 6.43 4.39
N ALA A 104 9.48 7.42 3.51
CA ALA A 104 10.01 8.76 3.78
C ALA A 104 9.32 9.44 4.97
N GLN A 105 7.98 9.35 5.03
CA GLN A 105 7.20 9.84 6.17
C GLN A 105 7.57 9.12 7.47
N ALA A 106 7.71 7.80 7.44
CA ALA A 106 8.12 7.01 8.60
C ALA A 106 9.54 7.33 9.05
N LEU A 107 10.48 7.57 8.13
CA LEU A 107 11.83 7.99 8.47
C LEU A 107 11.83 9.35 9.16
N ARG A 108 11.04 10.31 8.67
CA ARG A 108 10.85 11.61 9.34
C ARG A 108 10.33 11.43 10.77
N VAL A 109 9.21 10.71 10.94
CA VAL A 109 8.59 10.48 12.25
C VAL A 109 9.51 9.71 13.19
N ALA A 110 10.24 8.70 12.68
CA ALA A 110 11.20 7.93 13.46
C ALA A 110 12.34 8.82 13.98
N VAL A 111 12.83 9.76 13.18
CA VAL A 111 13.85 10.73 13.61
C VAL A 111 13.26 11.72 14.62
N GLU A 112 12.08 12.28 14.36
CA GLU A 112 11.39 13.21 15.27
C GLU A 112 11.11 12.60 16.65
N ARG A 113 10.77 11.32 16.69
CA ARG A 113 10.53 10.56 17.92
C ARG A 113 11.81 9.98 18.55
N GLY A 114 12.98 10.15 17.94
CA GLY A 114 14.25 9.61 18.43
C GLY A 114 14.41 8.09 18.30
N LEU A 115 13.63 7.45 17.43
CA LEU A 115 13.67 6.00 17.16
C LEU A 115 14.79 5.62 16.17
N ARG A 116 15.23 6.56 15.32
CA ARG A 116 16.37 6.41 14.40
C ARG A 116 17.18 7.69 14.34
N GLU A 117 18.48 7.55 14.06
CA GLU A 117 19.37 8.67 13.77
C GLU A 117 19.00 9.32 12.41
N PRO A 118 19.21 10.64 12.26
CA PRO A 118 19.08 11.30 10.97
C PRO A 118 19.98 10.67 9.91
N LEU A 119 19.50 10.62 8.66
CA LEU A 119 20.34 10.20 7.54
C LEU A 119 21.52 11.16 7.41
N GLN A 120 22.74 10.63 7.51
CA GLN A 120 23.95 11.40 7.26
C GLN A 120 24.07 11.63 5.75
N SER A 121 24.13 12.91 5.36
CA SER A 121 24.34 13.41 4.00
C SER A 121 25.79 13.34 3.57
#